data_AF-A0A4R0R0C9-F1
#
_entry.id   AF-A0A4R0R0C9-F1
#
_cell.length_a   1.000
_cell.length_b   1.000
_cell.length_c   1.000
_cell.angle_alpha   90.00
_cell.angle_beta   90.00
_cell.angle_gamma   90.00
#
_symmetry.space_group_name_H-M   'P 1'
#
loop_
_entity.id
_entity.type
_entity.pdbx_description
1 polymer ?
#
loop_
_entity_poly.entity_id
_entity_poly.type
_entity_poly.pdbx_seq_one_letter_code
_entity_poly.pdbx_strand_id
1 'polypeptide(L)'
;MIIRLIPPPPHNSVLFTVSFNTKLPGHVAFPQFYSNQLGLLNQHELEQPQTYHSLDKATWMIACLHEVAFDLSMGNGLVLVRCTFIDGDVKEWTFKSDKAVRELAAVCRDTEWASMQADRERYERYGMQSVSESDLQPKKHKKQRSLLMSLVSSLVPSSPSRSRAPSPEPPRRLPPPPSPSGLPSQTLRRRARSSLVDTFRRYVVTGLSQYFPSGSYGCGYVPFVVRSMLRRNEDRMAALLREAGYNQMVMYGAQPTPGRPLLQGSSSDSPFYDDDEAEETSLESRSTDTDGSS
;
A
#
# COMPACT_ATOMS: atom_id res chain seq x y z
N MET A 1 0.45 -5.45 3.49
CA MET A 1 -0.24 -5.03 4.73
C MET A 1 -0.97 -3.72 4.48
N ILE A 2 -2.20 -3.58 4.95
CA ILE A 2 -2.96 -2.31 4.96
C ILE A 2 -2.99 -1.75 6.39
N ILE A 3 -2.75 -0.46 6.55
CA ILE A 3 -3.00 0.28 7.78
C ILE A 3 -4.22 1.16 7.56
N ARG A 4 -5.30 0.88 8.28
CA ARG A 4 -6.57 1.60 8.23
C ARG A 4 -6.68 2.51 9.45
N LEU A 5 -7.03 3.77 9.22
CA LEU A 5 -7.30 4.74 10.27
C LEU A 5 -8.77 5.15 10.17
N ILE A 6 -9.54 4.88 11.22
CA ILE A 6 -10.97 5.13 11.32
C ILE A 6 -11.18 6.32 12.27
N PRO A 7 -11.29 7.55 11.73
CA PRO A 7 -11.57 8.73 12.56
C PRO A 7 -13.03 8.73 13.05
N PRO A 8 -13.37 9.53 14.07
CA PRO A 8 -14.76 9.75 14.45
C PRO A 8 -15.56 10.37 13.28
N PRO A 9 -16.85 10.05 13.13
CA PRO A 9 -17.72 10.72 12.16
C PRO A 9 -17.69 12.25 12.31
N PRO A 10 -17.78 13.04 11.22
CA PRO A 10 -18.13 12.64 9.85
C PRO A 10 -16.91 12.33 8.93
N HIS A 11 -15.73 12.14 9.49
CA HIS A 11 -14.52 11.99 8.69
C HIS A 11 -14.44 10.61 8.00
N ASN A 12 -13.85 10.57 6.80
CA ASN A 12 -13.65 9.33 6.06
C ASN A 12 -12.43 8.55 6.58
N SER A 13 -12.49 7.23 6.49
CA SER A 13 -11.35 6.36 6.81
C SER A 13 -10.18 6.61 5.87
N VAL A 14 -8.96 6.62 6.42
CA VAL A 14 -7.72 6.78 5.67
C VAL A 14 -7.00 5.44 5.56
N LEU A 15 -6.59 5.07 4.35
CA LEU A 15 -5.90 3.83 4.07
C LEU A 15 -4.44 4.08 3.66
N PHE A 16 -3.52 3.33 4.28
CA PHE A 16 -2.11 3.33 3.92
C PHE A 16 -1.68 1.90 3.58
N THR A 17 -1.04 1.73 2.43
CA THR A 17 -0.48 0.44 2.03
C THR A 17 0.99 0.37 2.39
N VAL A 18 1.38 -0.70 3.08
CA VAL A 18 2.77 -1.07 3.35
C VAL A 18 3.04 -2.37 2.61
N SER A 19 3.98 -2.30 1.67
CA SER A 19 4.40 -3.43 0.85
C SER A 19 5.87 -3.72 1.10
N PHE A 20 6.19 -4.99 1.26
CA PHE A 20 7.56 -5.47 1.23
C PHE A 20 7.95 -5.80 -0.20
N ASN A 21 9.22 -5.57 -0.57
CA ASN A 21 9.71 -6.06 -1.84
C ASN A 21 9.81 -7.58 -1.75
N THR A 22 9.07 -8.29 -2.60
CA THR A 22 9.07 -9.76 -2.62
C THR A 22 10.34 -10.32 -3.25
N LYS A 23 11.03 -9.54 -4.09
CA LYS A 23 12.23 -9.95 -4.79
C LYS A 23 13.46 -9.47 -4.03
N LEU A 24 14.28 -10.42 -3.58
CA LEU A 24 15.65 -10.14 -3.17
C LEU A 24 16.43 -9.63 -4.39
N PRO A 25 17.26 -8.59 -4.26
CA PRO A 25 18.12 -8.16 -5.35
C PRO A 25 19.02 -9.30 -5.80
N GLY A 26 19.13 -9.56 -7.11
CA GLY A 26 19.84 -10.74 -7.63
C GLY A 26 21.33 -10.81 -7.30
N HIS A 27 21.94 -9.72 -6.85
CA HIS A 27 23.34 -9.67 -6.41
C HIS A 27 23.53 -10.03 -4.93
N VAL A 28 22.45 -10.12 -4.14
CA VAL A 28 22.53 -10.44 -2.71
C VAL A 28 22.41 -11.95 -2.55
N ALA A 29 23.44 -12.58 -1.98
CA ALA A 29 23.41 -14.00 -1.64
C ALA A 29 22.24 -14.29 -0.69
N PHE A 30 21.54 -15.39 -0.94
CA PHE A 30 20.42 -15.79 -0.12
C PHE A 30 20.91 -16.19 1.29
N PRO A 31 20.42 -15.57 2.38
CA PRO A 31 20.92 -15.87 3.72
C PRO A 31 20.72 -17.33 4.10
N GLN A 32 21.78 -18.01 4.57
CA GLN A 32 21.73 -19.43 4.94
C GLN A 32 20.65 -19.74 5.99
N PHE A 33 20.42 -18.82 6.92
CA PHE A 33 19.38 -18.96 7.93
C PHE A 33 17.97 -19.06 7.31
N TYR A 34 17.71 -18.35 6.21
CA TYR A 34 16.44 -18.44 5.50
C TYR A 34 16.32 -19.79 4.78
N SER A 35 17.41 -20.29 4.18
CA SER A 35 17.44 -21.61 3.55
C SER A 35 17.10 -22.72 4.55
N ASN A 36 17.67 -22.64 5.76
CA ASN A 36 17.41 -23.61 6.81
C ASN A 36 15.93 -23.58 7.24
N GLN A 37 15.34 -22.40 7.42
CA GLN A 37 13.91 -22.27 7.74
C GLN A 37 13.00 -22.80 6.63
N LEU A 38 13.31 -22.49 5.36
CA LEU A 38 12.56 -23.02 4.22
C LEU A 38 12.67 -24.54 4.13
N GLY A 39 13.85 -25.10 4.41
CA GLY A 39 14.06 -26.55 4.51
C GLY A 39 13.17 -27.19 5.58
N LEU A 40 13.09 -26.57 6.77
CA LEU A 40 12.19 -27.03 7.84
C LEU A 40 10.71 -26.94 7.45
N LEU A 41 10.29 -25.84 6.83
CA LEU A 41 8.92 -25.69 6.34
C LEU A 41 8.58 -26.78 5.33
N ASN A 42 9.48 -27.05 4.39
CA ASN A 42 9.29 -28.10 3.38
C ASN A 42 9.27 -29.51 4.00
N GLN A 43 10.18 -29.80 4.93
CA GLN A 43 10.26 -31.09 5.62
C GLN A 43 8.98 -31.42 6.40
N HIS A 44 8.30 -30.39 6.92
CA HIS A 44 7.08 -30.54 7.71
C HIS A 44 5.79 -30.20 6.93
N GLU A 45 5.89 -30.06 5.59
CA GLU A 45 4.76 -29.71 4.72
C GLU A 45 3.99 -28.46 5.18
N LEU A 46 4.71 -27.50 5.76
CA LEU A 46 4.15 -26.25 6.25
C LEU A 46 4.04 -25.22 5.11
N GLU A 47 3.06 -24.32 5.23
CA GLU A 47 2.80 -23.28 4.24
C GLU A 47 4.02 -22.34 4.08
N GLN A 48 4.47 -22.19 2.83
CA GLN A 48 5.61 -21.32 2.52
C GLN A 48 5.24 -19.83 2.70
N PRO A 49 6.17 -18.99 3.17
CA PRO A 49 5.88 -17.58 3.37
C PRO A 49 5.68 -16.85 2.04
N GLN A 50 4.72 -15.93 1.99
CA GLN A 50 4.48 -15.07 0.81
C GLN A 50 5.66 -14.12 0.54
N THR A 51 6.47 -13.81 1.55
CA THR A 51 7.64 -12.94 1.44
C THR A 51 8.79 -13.45 2.30
N TYR A 52 10.04 -13.30 1.83
CA TYR A 52 11.23 -13.68 2.60
C TYR A 52 11.38 -12.88 3.91
N HIS A 53 10.78 -11.69 4.00
CA HIS A 53 10.74 -10.89 5.22
C HIS A 53 10.01 -11.57 6.38
N SER A 54 9.20 -12.59 6.08
CA SER A 54 8.57 -13.45 7.10
C SER A 54 9.62 -14.31 7.82
N LEU A 55 10.73 -14.66 7.16
CA LEU A 55 11.80 -15.47 7.75
C LEU A 55 12.77 -14.64 8.62
N ASP A 56 12.70 -13.31 8.52
CA ASP A 56 13.54 -12.40 9.28
C ASP A 56 13.04 -12.23 10.73
N LYS A 57 13.95 -12.33 11.70
CA LYS A 57 13.60 -12.27 13.13
C LYS A 57 13.00 -10.91 13.54
N ALA A 58 13.39 -9.81 12.91
CA ALA A 58 12.91 -8.47 13.24
C ALA A 58 11.62 -8.13 12.49
N THR A 59 11.43 -8.63 11.26
CA THR A 59 10.28 -8.24 10.43
C THR A 59 9.18 -9.28 10.31
N TRP A 60 9.36 -10.52 10.78
CA TRP A 60 8.39 -11.60 10.55
C TRP A 60 6.96 -11.23 10.96
N MET A 61 6.81 -10.60 12.12
CA MET A 61 5.51 -10.25 12.67
C MET A 61 4.78 -9.25 11.78
N ILE A 62 5.51 -8.25 11.27
CA ILE A 62 4.94 -7.23 10.37
C ILE A 62 4.65 -7.85 9.00
N ALA A 63 5.50 -8.76 8.52
CA ALA A 63 5.29 -9.48 7.27
C ALA A 63 4.05 -10.39 7.30
N CYS A 64 3.67 -10.91 8.48
CA CYS A 64 2.48 -11.73 8.67
C CYS A 64 1.18 -10.93 8.90
N LEU A 65 1.25 -9.60 9.02
CA LEU A 65 0.07 -8.76 9.16
C LEU A 65 -0.58 -8.52 7.80
N HIS A 66 -1.85 -8.89 7.69
CA HIS A 66 -2.68 -8.55 6.55
C HIS A 66 -3.20 -7.11 6.68
N GLU A 67 -3.77 -6.79 7.84
CA GLU A 67 -4.38 -5.49 8.12
C GLU A 67 -4.14 -5.04 9.56
N VAL A 68 -3.95 -3.74 9.75
CA VAL A 68 -3.97 -3.08 11.06
C VAL A 68 -4.92 -1.90 11.02
N ALA A 69 -5.97 -1.93 11.84
CA ALA A 69 -6.93 -0.84 11.98
C ALA A 69 -6.73 -0.11 13.32
N PHE A 70 -6.64 1.22 13.25
CA PHE A 70 -6.76 2.13 14.37
C PHE A 70 -8.15 2.76 14.36
N ASP A 71 -8.94 2.49 15.38
CA ASP A 71 -10.26 3.08 15.54
C ASP A 71 -10.27 4.14 16.65
N LEU A 72 -10.54 5.38 16.24
CA LEU A 72 -10.60 6.57 17.08
C LEU A 72 -12.04 6.95 17.45
N SER A 73 -13.05 6.20 17.00
CA SER A 73 -14.47 6.53 17.19
C SER A 73 -14.95 6.36 18.63
N MET A 74 -14.22 5.62 19.47
CA MET A 74 -14.58 5.36 20.87
C MET A 74 -14.61 6.62 21.75
N GLY A 75 -13.93 7.70 21.35
CA GLY A 75 -13.82 8.93 22.13
C GLY A 75 -12.97 8.78 23.40
N ASN A 76 -12.99 9.80 24.28
CA ASN A 76 -12.35 9.78 25.60
C ASN A 76 -10.84 9.43 25.64
N GLY A 77 -10.12 9.68 24.56
CA GLY A 77 -8.70 9.37 24.45
C GLY A 77 -8.38 7.87 24.25
N LEU A 78 -9.40 7.05 23.99
CA LEU A 78 -9.26 5.61 23.72
C LEU A 78 -9.01 5.36 22.24
N VAL A 79 -8.12 4.41 21.98
CA VAL A 79 -7.85 3.89 20.64
C VAL A 79 -8.02 2.38 20.67
N LEU A 80 -8.87 1.85 19.80
CA LEU A 80 -8.96 0.41 19.53
C LEU A 80 -7.98 0.06 18.41
N VAL A 81 -7.12 -0.91 18.65
CA VAL A 81 -6.25 -1.50 17.63
C VAL A 81 -6.76 -2.88 17.30
N ARG A 82 -6.98 -3.13 16.01
CA ARG A 82 -7.33 -4.44 15.47
C ARG A 82 -6.26 -4.85 14.46
N CYS A 83 -5.58 -5.95 14.73
CA CYS A 83 -4.61 -6.56 13.83
C CYS A 83 -5.18 -7.86 13.26
N THR A 84 -5.27 -7.94 11.93
CA THR A 84 -5.66 -9.15 11.20
C THR A 84 -4.40 -9.74 10.54
N PHE A 85 -4.14 -11.01 10.79
CA PHE A 85 -3.00 -11.75 10.24
C PHE A 85 -3.38 -12.45 8.93
N ILE A 86 -2.36 -12.87 8.16
CA ILE A 86 -2.55 -13.57 6.87
C ILE A 86 -3.31 -14.91 6.99
N ASP A 87 -3.34 -15.50 8.17
CA ASP A 87 -4.08 -16.72 8.49
C ASP A 87 -5.50 -16.45 9.01
N GLY A 88 -5.95 -15.19 8.96
CA GLY A 88 -7.23 -14.73 9.48
C GLY A 88 -7.27 -14.58 11.01
N ASP A 89 -6.17 -14.80 11.74
CA ASP A 89 -6.14 -14.49 13.18
C ASP A 89 -6.40 -13.01 13.41
N VAL A 90 -7.15 -12.70 14.46
CA VAL A 90 -7.44 -11.33 14.85
C VAL A 90 -6.98 -11.11 16.28
N LYS A 91 -6.19 -10.06 16.48
CA LYS A 91 -5.79 -9.57 17.80
C LYS A 91 -6.29 -8.15 17.98
N GLU A 92 -7.00 -7.94 19.08
CA GLU A 92 -7.63 -6.67 19.40
C GLU A 92 -7.26 -6.25 20.81
N TRP A 93 -6.93 -4.98 20.98
CA TRP A 93 -6.75 -4.37 22.29
C TRP A 93 -7.08 -2.89 22.24
N THR A 94 -7.45 -2.34 23.38
CA THR A 94 -7.67 -0.91 23.55
C THR A 94 -6.55 -0.33 24.40
N PHE A 95 -6.21 0.93 24.15
CA PHE A 95 -5.32 1.67 25.03
C PHE A 95 -5.74 3.13 25.11
N LYS A 96 -5.41 3.77 26.25
CA LYS A 96 -5.68 5.19 26.48
C LYS A 96 -4.40 6.00 26.28
N SER A 97 -4.41 6.92 25.32
CA SER A 97 -3.26 7.81 25.07
C SER A 97 -3.69 9.06 24.30
N ASP A 98 -3.80 10.19 25.00
CA ASP A 98 -4.11 11.48 24.38
C ASP A 98 -3.03 11.90 23.37
N LYS A 99 -1.79 11.41 23.55
CA LYS A 99 -0.72 11.60 22.58
C LYS A 99 -1.01 10.84 21.28
N ALA A 100 -1.35 9.56 21.37
CA ALA A 100 -1.65 8.73 20.20
C ALA A 100 -2.86 9.28 19.42
N VAL A 101 -3.93 9.65 20.11
CA VAL A 101 -5.13 10.23 19.48
C VAL A 101 -4.78 11.53 18.75
N ARG A 102 -3.98 12.41 19.36
CA ARG A 102 -3.52 13.65 18.70
C ARG A 102 -2.63 13.38 17.49
N GLU A 103 -1.68 12.45 17.59
CA GLU A 103 -0.79 12.05 16.49
C GLU A 103 -1.59 11.47 15.31
N LEU A 104 -2.49 10.52 15.58
CA LEU A 104 -3.35 9.91 14.55
C LEU A 104 -4.34 10.90 13.95
N ALA A 105 -4.96 11.77 14.76
CA ALA A 105 -5.81 12.84 14.24
C ALA A 105 -5.02 13.83 13.36
N ALA A 106 -3.73 14.07 13.65
CA ALA A 106 -2.87 14.87 12.78
C ALA A 106 -2.60 14.16 11.44
N VAL A 107 -2.44 12.84 11.44
CA VAL A 107 -2.33 12.04 10.19
C VAL A 107 -3.57 12.20 9.31
N CYS A 108 -4.78 12.16 9.89
CA CYS A 108 -6.03 12.43 9.17
C CYS A 108 -6.01 13.81 8.53
N ARG A 109 -5.77 14.87 9.32
CA ARG A 109 -5.73 16.26 8.82
C ARG A 109 -4.68 16.46 7.73
N ASP A 110 -3.48 15.91 7.91
CA ASP A 110 -2.41 16.01 6.92
C ASP A 110 -2.77 15.33 5.60
N THR A 111 -3.51 14.21 5.67
CA THR A 111 -3.97 13.49 4.47
C THR A 111 -5.09 14.25 3.75
N GLU A 112 -6.05 14.80 4.49
CA GLU A 112 -7.10 15.68 3.95
C GLU A 112 -6.48 16.92 3.27
N TRP A 113 -5.56 17.59 3.96
CA TRP A 113 -4.86 18.76 3.42
C TRP A 113 -4.00 18.41 2.20
N ALA A 114 -3.33 17.26 2.22
CA ALA A 114 -2.57 16.78 1.08
C ALA A 114 -3.45 16.48 -0.14
N SER A 115 -4.70 16.06 0.07
CA SER A 115 -5.66 15.86 -1.02
C SER A 115 -6.06 17.21 -1.62
N MET A 116 -6.53 18.15 -0.79
CA MET A 116 -6.92 19.48 -1.24
C MET A 116 -5.79 20.21 -1.97
N GLN A 117 -4.57 20.13 -1.44
CA GLN A 117 -3.41 20.76 -2.06
C GLN A 117 -3.02 20.09 -3.38
N ALA A 118 -3.15 18.77 -3.49
CA ALA A 118 -2.88 18.06 -4.74
C ALA A 118 -3.89 18.43 -5.84
N ASP A 119 -5.17 18.60 -5.49
CA ASP A 119 -6.19 19.04 -6.43
C ASP A 119 -5.93 20.46 -6.92
N ARG A 120 -5.56 21.36 -5.99
CA ARG A 120 -5.12 22.72 -6.34
C ARG A 120 -3.92 22.72 -7.28
N GLU A 121 -2.86 21.97 -6.96
CA GLU A 121 -1.66 21.83 -7.79
C GLU A 121 -2.01 21.29 -9.19
N ARG A 122 -3.01 20.40 -9.31
CA ARG A 122 -3.52 19.93 -10.62
C ARG A 122 -4.19 21.06 -11.39
N TYR A 123 -5.11 21.81 -10.77
CA TYR A 123 -5.78 22.94 -11.41
C TYR A 123 -4.80 24.00 -11.91
N GLU A 124 -3.77 24.34 -11.13
CA GLU A 124 -2.75 25.30 -11.52
C GLU A 124 -1.96 24.82 -12.75
N ARG A 125 -1.61 23.52 -12.82
CA ARG A 125 -0.94 22.93 -14.00
C ARG A 125 -1.81 22.99 -15.27
N TYR A 126 -3.11 22.70 -15.16
CA TYR A 126 -4.03 22.78 -16.29
C TYR A 126 -4.31 24.22 -16.74
N GLY A 127 -4.43 25.15 -15.79
CA GLY A 127 -4.64 26.58 -16.08
C GLY A 127 -3.51 27.19 -16.90
N MET A 128 -2.25 26.86 -16.58
CA MET A 128 -1.09 27.41 -17.29
C MET A 128 -0.90 26.83 -18.71
N GLN A 129 -1.35 25.60 -18.98
CA GLN A 129 -1.27 25.02 -20.33
C GLN A 129 -2.29 25.63 -21.30
N SER A 130 -3.46 26.07 -20.81
CA SER A 130 -4.55 26.58 -21.66
C SER A 130 -4.29 27.93 -22.34
N VAL A 131 -3.31 28.72 -21.89
CA VAL A 131 -3.07 30.09 -22.40
C VAL A 131 -2.05 30.14 -23.55
N SER A 132 -1.47 28.99 -23.96
CA SER A 132 -0.32 28.96 -24.87
C SER A 132 -0.64 28.69 -26.34
N GLU A 133 -1.90 28.46 -26.74
CA GLU A 133 -2.20 27.89 -28.07
C GLU A 133 -3.11 28.75 -28.98
N SER A 134 -3.52 29.95 -28.57
CA SER A 134 -4.50 30.73 -29.33
C SER A 134 -3.97 31.91 -30.15
N ASP A 135 -2.66 32.16 -30.20
CA ASP A 135 -2.13 33.24 -31.05
C ASP A 135 -1.20 32.70 -32.14
N LEU A 136 -1.61 32.97 -33.38
CA LEU A 136 -0.92 32.79 -34.65
C LEU A 136 -1.10 31.42 -35.32
N GLN A 137 -2.30 31.12 -35.86
CA GLN A 137 -2.49 30.89 -37.31
C GLN A 137 -3.98 30.69 -37.66
N PRO A 138 -4.58 31.53 -38.53
CA PRO A 138 -5.90 31.27 -39.09
C PRO A 138 -5.79 30.19 -40.17
N LYS A 139 -6.03 28.92 -39.84
CA LYS A 139 -6.15 27.85 -40.83
C LYS A 139 -7.61 27.51 -41.08
N LYS A 140 -8.07 27.86 -42.29
CA LYS A 140 -9.37 27.54 -42.87
C LYS A 140 -9.69 26.05 -42.73
N HIS A 141 -10.82 25.75 -42.09
CA HIS A 141 -11.32 24.39 -41.93
C HIS A 141 -11.56 23.71 -43.28
N LYS A 142 -10.93 22.54 -43.49
CA LYS A 142 -11.41 21.54 -44.44
C LYS A 142 -11.39 20.17 -43.76
N LYS A 143 -12.60 19.62 -43.60
CA LYS A 143 -12.97 18.30 -43.07
C LYS A 143 -11.90 17.21 -43.26
N GLN A 144 -11.39 16.64 -42.16
CA GLN A 144 -10.77 15.31 -42.10
C GLN A 144 -10.72 14.88 -40.61
N ARG A 145 -11.56 13.93 -40.15
CA ARG A 145 -11.39 12.46 -40.13
C ARG A 145 -10.14 11.97 -39.38
N SER A 146 -10.41 11.40 -38.20
CA SER A 146 -9.80 10.21 -37.57
C SER A 146 -8.29 10.22 -37.25
N LEU A 147 -8.04 10.03 -35.95
CA LEU A 147 -6.80 10.15 -35.17
C LEU A 147 -5.75 9.02 -35.39
N LEU A 148 -5.79 8.31 -36.52
CA LEU A 148 -4.95 7.11 -36.75
C LEU A 148 -3.76 7.30 -37.73
N MET A 149 -3.47 8.53 -38.17
CA MET A 149 -2.42 8.79 -39.17
C MET A 149 -1.42 9.90 -38.76
N SER A 150 -1.16 10.03 -37.45
CA SER A 150 -0.15 10.97 -36.92
C SER A 150 1.12 10.26 -36.42
N LEU A 151 1.56 9.20 -37.13
CA LEU A 151 2.77 8.42 -36.78
C LEU A 151 3.83 8.37 -37.90
N VAL A 152 3.69 9.15 -38.97
CA VAL A 152 4.75 9.26 -39.99
C VAL A 152 4.94 10.73 -40.35
N SER A 153 5.66 11.46 -39.51
CA SER A 153 6.22 12.78 -39.85
C SER A 153 7.44 13.10 -38.98
N SER A 154 8.46 12.25 -39.07
CA SER A 154 9.83 12.64 -38.76
C SER A 154 10.73 12.03 -39.82
N LEU A 155 11.13 12.83 -40.81
CA LEU A 155 12.29 12.65 -41.70
C LEU A 155 12.27 13.79 -42.73
N VAL A 156 12.73 14.98 -42.32
CA VAL A 156 13.17 16.02 -43.26
C VAL A 156 14.52 16.56 -42.76
N PRO A 157 15.60 16.44 -43.55
CA PRO A 157 16.90 17.03 -43.23
C PRO A 157 16.95 18.53 -43.52
N SER A 158 17.56 19.27 -42.59
CA SER A 158 18.46 20.42 -42.73
C SER A 158 18.29 21.39 -43.91
N SER A 159 18.13 22.68 -43.59
CA SER A 159 18.61 23.78 -44.45
C SER A 159 19.04 25.00 -43.61
N PRO A 160 19.96 25.84 -44.16
CA PRO A 160 20.90 26.59 -43.36
C PRO A 160 20.49 28.05 -43.07
N SER A 161 21.11 28.58 -42.00
CA SER A 161 21.44 29.97 -41.68
C SER A 161 20.74 31.09 -42.48
N ARG A 162 19.73 31.71 -41.86
CA ARG A 162 19.33 33.10 -42.13
C ARG A 162 19.74 34.00 -40.99
N SER A 163 20.46 35.06 -41.34
CA SER A 163 20.85 36.20 -40.51
C SER A 163 19.62 36.83 -39.83
N ARG A 164 19.63 36.81 -38.50
CA ARG A 164 18.55 37.33 -37.65
C ARG A 164 18.84 38.80 -37.33
N ALA A 165 17.95 39.68 -37.76
CA ALA A 165 17.87 41.07 -37.32
C ALA A 165 17.67 41.14 -35.79
N PRO A 166 18.09 42.23 -35.11
CA PRO A 166 17.93 42.37 -33.66
C PRO A 166 16.43 42.35 -33.31
N SER A 167 16.02 41.27 -32.65
CA SER A 167 14.67 41.07 -32.15
C SER A 167 14.42 42.07 -31.01
N PRO A 168 13.28 42.77 -30.97
CA PRO A 168 12.95 43.69 -29.89
C PRO A 168 12.95 42.95 -28.54
N GLU A 169 13.49 43.59 -27.51
CA GLU A 169 13.50 43.08 -26.13
C GLU A 169 12.09 42.64 -25.73
N PRO A 170 11.88 41.37 -25.33
CA PRO A 170 10.59 40.93 -24.86
C PRO A 170 10.21 41.78 -23.64
N PRO A 171 8.95 42.26 -23.55
CA PRO A 171 8.50 43.06 -22.42
C PRO A 171 8.76 42.28 -21.13
N ARG A 172 9.48 42.91 -20.19
CA ARG A 172 9.76 42.37 -18.86
C ARG A 172 8.42 42.02 -18.19
N ARG A 173 8.02 40.74 -18.28
CA ARG A 173 6.86 40.23 -17.56
C ARG A 173 7.18 40.39 -16.07
N LEU A 174 6.35 41.16 -15.37
CA LEU A 174 6.42 41.23 -13.92
C LEU A 174 6.31 39.79 -13.38
N PRO A 175 7.15 39.41 -12.39
CA PRO A 175 7.06 38.08 -11.80
C PRO A 175 5.64 37.86 -11.28
N PRO A 176 5.04 36.68 -11.53
CA PRO A 176 3.72 36.38 -11.00
C PRO A 176 3.73 36.55 -9.47
N PRO A 177 2.63 37.03 -8.88
CA PRO A 177 2.55 37.19 -7.43
C PRO A 177 2.88 35.85 -6.75
N PRO A 178 3.64 35.86 -5.64
CA PRO A 178 4.03 34.62 -4.97
C PRO A 178 2.77 33.83 -4.60
N SER A 179 2.68 32.59 -5.10
CA SER A 179 1.61 31.68 -4.72
C SER A 179 1.53 31.61 -3.19
N PRO A 180 0.33 31.63 -2.58
CA PRO A 180 0.20 31.62 -1.14
C PRO A 180 0.96 30.44 -0.54
N SER A 181 1.71 30.72 0.52
CA SER A 181 2.74 29.89 1.15
C SER A 181 2.18 28.66 1.86
N GLY A 182 1.50 27.78 1.12
CA GLY A 182 1.10 26.45 1.56
C GLY A 182 2.26 25.45 1.47
N LEU A 183 2.28 24.46 2.36
CA LEU A 183 3.21 23.34 2.22
C LEU A 183 2.81 22.51 0.97
N PRO A 184 3.79 22.04 0.16
CA PRO A 184 3.50 21.16 -0.96
C PRO A 184 2.74 19.89 -0.52
N SER A 185 1.86 19.39 -1.39
CA SER A 185 1.06 18.18 -1.12
C SER A 185 1.93 16.98 -0.73
N GLN A 186 3.11 16.84 -1.35
CA GLN A 186 4.07 15.79 -1.06
C GLN A 186 4.64 15.85 0.36
N THR A 187 4.91 17.05 0.89
CA THR A 187 5.45 17.26 2.24
C THR A 187 4.45 16.81 3.29
N LEU A 188 3.17 17.14 3.10
CA LEU A 188 2.08 16.72 3.99
C LEU A 188 1.93 15.19 4.02
N ARG A 189 1.95 14.52 2.85
CA ARG A 189 1.89 13.05 2.78
C ARG A 189 3.08 12.38 3.47
N ARG A 190 4.29 12.94 3.32
CA ARG A 190 5.49 12.41 3.99
C ARG A 190 5.36 12.52 5.51
N ARG A 191 4.90 13.67 6.02
CA ARG A 191 4.66 13.91 7.45
C ARG A 191 3.59 12.96 8.02
N ALA A 192 2.48 12.79 7.31
CA ALA A 192 1.42 11.85 7.68
C ALA A 192 1.96 10.42 7.79
N ARG A 193 2.72 9.95 6.79
CA ARG A 193 3.32 8.61 6.78
C ARG A 193 4.32 8.41 7.91
N SER A 194 5.23 9.35 8.15
CA SER A 194 6.22 9.23 9.23
C SER A 194 5.54 9.16 10.60
N SER A 195 4.55 10.02 10.84
CA SER A 195 3.79 10.02 12.10
C SER A 195 3.00 8.72 12.30
N LEU A 196 2.39 8.19 11.24
CA LEU A 196 1.67 6.91 11.30
C LEU A 196 2.62 5.74 11.60
N VAL A 197 3.78 5.68 10.93
CA VAL A 197 4.78 4.61 11.15
C VAL A 197 5.32 4.67 12.58
N ASP A 198 5.58 5.85 13.11
CA ASP A 198 6.01 6.01 14.50
C ASP A 198 4.95 5.55 15.51
N THR A 199 3.68 5.86 15.23
CA THR A 199 2.55 5.43 16.06
C THR A 199 2.38 3.90 15.97
N PHE A 200 2.44 3.34 14.77
CA PHE A 200 2.43 1.90 14.53
C PHE A 200 3.52 1.18 15.33
N ARG A 201 4.77 1.64 15.24
CA ARG A 201 5.87 1.03 15.99
C ARG A 201 5.65 1.11 17.51
N ARG A 202 5.16 2.24 18.02
CA ARG A 202 4.98 2.45 19.47
C ARG A 202 3.82 1.66 20.07
N TYR A 203 2.72 1.50 19.35
CA TYR A 203 1.50 0.91 19.94
C TYR A 203 1.15 -0.45 19.35
N VAL A 204 1.43 -0.69 18.06
CA VAL A 204 1.13 -1.96 17.40
C VAL A 204 2.21 -2.99 17.71
N VAL A 205 3.46 -2.68 17.40
CA VAL A 205 4.58 -3.64 17.64
C VAL A 205 4.70 -3.98 19.13
N THR A 206 4.59 -2.97 20.01
CA THR A 206 4.59 -3.19 21.46
C THR A 206 3.38 -3.98 21.93
N GLY A 207 2.17 -3.69 21.43
CA GLY A 207 0.96 -4.46 21.79
C GLY A 207 1.06 -5.92 21.34
N LEU A 208 1.51 -6.17 20.11
CA LEU A 208 1.71 -7.51 19.58
C LEU A 208 2.77 -8.32 20.35
N SER A 209 3.79 -7.67 20.89
CA SER A 209 4.83 -8.36 21.70
C SER A 209 4.27 -9.06 22.93
N GLN A 210 3.11 -8.62 23.44
CA GLN A 210 2.41 -9.25 24.56
C GLN A 210 1.76 -10.58 24.15
N TYR A 211 1.33 -10.70 22.89
CA TYR A 211 0.75 -11.92 22.33
C TYR A 211 1.80 -12.91 21.82
N PHE A 212 2.99 -12.40 21.49
CA PHE A 212 4.12 -13.20 21.00
C PHE A 212 5.34 -12.99 21.90
N PRO A 213 5.32 -13.54 23.13
CA PRO A 213 6.40 -13.34 24.09
C PRO A 213 7.72 -13.82 23.49
N SER A 214 8.75 -12.96 23.56
CA SER A 214 10.08 -13.17 22.97
C SER A 214 10.94 -14.23 23.66
N GLY A 215 10.30 -15.24 24.27
CA GLY A 215 10.97 -16.36 24.93
C GLY A 215 11.79 -17.20 23.96
N SER A 216 12.79 -17.89 24.51
CA SER A 216 13.88 -18.59 23.80
C SER A 216 13.47 -19.63 22.73
N TYR A 217 12.18 -19.96 22.58
CA TYR A 217 11.73 -21.08 21.75
C TYR A 217 10.51 -20.79 20.85
N GLY A 218 10.08 -19.53 20.68
CA GLY A 218 8.72 -19.29 20.15
C GLY A 218 8.47 -18.16 19.16
N CYS A 219 9.49 -17.45 18.67
CA CYS A 219 9.28 -16.32 17.74
C CYS A 219 9.80 -16.62 16.34
N GLY A 220 9.02 -16.22 15.34
CA GLY A 220 9.34 -16.40 13.92
C GLY A 220 8.16 -16.98 13.15
N TYR A 221 8.35 -17.08 11.84
CA TYR A 221 7.33 -17.60 10.95
C TYR A 221 7.02 -19.08 11.16
N VAL A 222 8.02 -19.92 11.44
CA VAL A 222 7.81 -21.37 11.62
C VAL A 222 6.85 -21.69 12.78
N PRO A 223 7.05 -21.18 14.02
CA PRO A 223 6.05 -21.37 15.07
C PRO A 223 4.69 -20.75 14.77
N PHE A 224 4.67 -19.61 14.08
CA PHE A 224 3.43 -18.95 13.66
C PHE A 224 2.60 -19.83 12.72
N VAL A 225 3.22 -20.37 11.66
CA VAL A 225 2.50 -21.18 10.66
C VAL A 225 2.04 -22.51 11.23
N VAL A 226 2.81 -23.14 12.12
CA VAL A 226 2.38 -24.37 12.82
C VAL A 226 1.13 -24.09 13.66
N ARG A 227 1.12 -23.02 14.46
CA ARG A 227 -0.07 -22.63 15.25
C ARG A 227 -1.28 -22.30 14.37
N SER A 228 -1.03 -21.60 13.25
CA SER A 228 -2.06 -21.30 12.25
C SER A 228 -2.67 -22.58 11.67
N MET A 229 -1.85 -23.54 11.25
CA MET A 229 -2.32 -24.81 10.70
C MET A 229 -3.09 -25.62 11.72
N LEU A 230 -2.59 -25.74 12.95
CA LEU A 230 -3.30 -26.43 14.04
C LEU A 230 -4.67 -25.80 14.29
N ARG A 231 -4.73 -24.47 14.41
CA ARG A 231 -6.00 -23.76 14.61
C ARG A 231 -6.97 -23.96 13.44
N ARG A 232 -6.51 -23.85 12.19
CA ARG A 232 -7.36 -24.09 11.01
C ARG A 232 -7.88 -25.52 10.97
N ASN A 233 -7.07 -26.50 11.38
CA ASN A 233 -7.48 -27.89 11.48
C ASN A 233 -8.52 -28.09 12.59
N GLU A 234 -8.34 -27.47 13.76
CA GLU A 234 -9.33 -27.47 14.85
C GLU A 234 -10.66 -26.86 14.38
N ASP A 235 -10.62 -25.71 13.71
CA ASP A 235 -11.79 -25.04 13.14
C ASP A 235 -12.51 -25.95 12.11
N ARG A 236 -11.74 -26.64 11.25
CA ARG A 236 -12.27 -27.59 10.26
C ARG A 236 -12.89 -28.82 10.91
N MET A 237 -12.25 -29.40 11.93
CA MET A 237 -12.80 -30.52 12.69
C MET A 237 -14.11 -30.11 13.40
N ALA A 238 -14.15 -28.92 13.99
CA ALA A 238 -15.36 -28.38 14.60
C ALA A 238 -16.48 -28.14 13.58
N ALA A 239 -16.16 -27.75 12.35
CA ALA A 239 -17.14 -27.64 11.26
C ALA A 239 -17.71 -29.01 10.88
N LEU A 240 -16.86 -30.02 10.65
CA LEU A 240 -17.28 -31.38 10.30
C LEU A 240 -18.15 -32.03 11.40
N LEU A 241 -17.83 -31.80 12.68
CA LEU A 241 -18.66 -32.30 13.79
C LEU A 241 -20.06 -31.68 13.79
N ARG A 242 -20.16 -30.38 13.49
CA ARG A 242 -21.46 -29.69 13.35
C ARG A 242 -22.26 -30.25 12.17
N GLU A 243 -21.62 -30.48 11.03
CA GLU A 243 -22.26 -31.05 9.84
C GLU A 243 -22.74 -32.49 10.07
N ALA A 244 -22.01 -33.28 10.84
CA ALA A 244 -22.38 -34.65 11.21
C ALA A 244 -23.51 -34.73 12.27
N GLY A 245 -24.11 -33.59 12.66
CA GLY A 245 -25.20 -33.56 13.64
C GLY A 245 -24.76 -33.73 15.09
N TYR A 246 -23.45 -33.73 15.37
CA TYR A 246 -22.94 -33.65 16.73
C TYR A 246 -23.07 -32.20 17.19
N ASN A 247 -24.24 -31.86 17.75
CA ASN A 247 -24.48 -30.58 18.43
C ASN A 247 -23.51 -30.47 19.61
N GLN A 248 -22.40 -29.77 19.37
CA GLN A 248 -21.43 -29.22 20.30
C GLN A 248 -21.33 -30.04 21.60
N MET A 249 -20.69 -31.22 21.50
CA MET A 249 -20.14 -31.84 22.69
C MET A 249 -19.10 -30.87 23.23
N VAL A 250 -19.46 -30.11 24.27
CA VAL A 250 -18.55 -29.17 24.95
C VAL A 250 -17.42 -30.03 25.50
N MET A 251 -16.34 -30.14 24.74
CA MET A 251 -15.09 -30.72 25.20
C MET A 251 -14.63 -29.84 26.36
N TYR A 252 -14.89 -30.33 27.58
CA TYR A 252 -14.60 -29.67 28.84
C TYR A 252 -13.16 -29.13 28.83
N GLY A 253 -12.98 -27.81 28.80
CA GLY A 253 -11.70 -27.16 29.08
C GLY A 253 -11.31 -25.97 28.21
N ALA A 254 -11.84 -25.83 27.00
CA ALA A 254 -11.57 -24.65 26.17
C ALA A 254 -12.65 -23.60 26.40
N GLN A 255 -12.37 -22.58 27.22
CA GLN A 255 -13.20 -21.37 27.28
C GLN A 255 -13.28 -20.78 25.87
N PRO A 256 -14.48 -20.65 25.27
CA PRO A 256 -14.61 -20.01 23.98
C PRO A 256 -14.15 -18.57 24.14
N THR A 257 -13.10 -18.19 23.41
CA THR A 257 -12.69 -16.79 23.28
C THR A 257 -13.91 -16.01 22.78
N PRO A 258 -14.43 -15.06 23.57
CA PRO A 258 -15.70 -14.42 23.26
C PRO A 258 -15.59 -13.59 21.98
N GLY A 259 -16.51 -13.83 21.04
CA GLY A 259 -16.88 -12.85 20.02
C GLY A 259 -16.09 -12.85 18.72
N ARG A 260 -15.72 -14.01 18.16
CA ARG A 260 -15.22 -14.06 16.78
C ARG A 260 -16.42 -14.19 15.81
N PRO A 261 -16.80 -13.15 15.04
CA PRO A 261 -17.69 -13.36 13.91
C PRO A 261 -16.97 -14.30 12.94
N LEU A 262 -17.61 -15.43 12.61
CA LEU A 262 -17.19 -16.32 11.55
C LEU A 262 -17.24 -15.52 10.24
N LEU A 263 -16.11 -14.91 9.87
CA LEU A 263 -15.87 -14.54 8.49
C LEU A 263 -15.72 -15.86 7.75
N GLN A 264 -16.85 -16.32 7.21
CA GLN A 264 -16.94 -17.42 6.26
C GLN A 264 -16.16 -17.01 5.01
N GLY A 265 -14.84 -17.19 5.07
CA GLY A 265 -13.98 -17.12 3.91
C GLY A 265 -14.41 -18.24 2.99
N SER A 266 -15.18 -17.89 1.96
CA SER A 266 -15.45 -18.75 0.83
C SER A 266 -14.11 -19.22 0.30
N SER A 267 -13.76 -20.48 0.57
CA SER A 267 -12.77 -21.18 -0.23
C SER A 267 -13.26 -21.08 -1.67
N SER A 268 -12.49 -20.39 -2.50
CA SER A 268 -12.69 -20.31 -3.94
C SER A 268 -12.57 -21.71 -4.51
N ASP A 269 -13.69 -22.43 -4.55
CA ASP A 269 -13.89 -23.49 -5.52
C ASP A 269 -14.08 -22.79 -6.87
N SER A 270 -13.17 -23.09 -7.79
CA SER A 270 -13.15 -22.60 -9.15
C SER A 270 -13.77 -23.68 -10.05
N PRO A 271 -14.96 -23.43 -10.62
CA PRO A 271 -15.37 -24.15 -11.81
C PRO A 271 -15.78 -23.16 -12.91
N PHE A 272 -15.07 -23.23 -14.04
CA PHE A 272 -15.44 -22.68 -15.34
C PHE A 272 -15.50 -21.15 -15.47
N TYR A 273 -14.40 -20.56 -15.95
CA TYR A 273 -14.40 -19.81 -17.21
C TYR A 273 -13.02 -19.98 -17.86
N ASP A 274 -12.91 -20.97 -18.75
CA ASP A 274 -12.16 -20.80 -19.99
C ASP A 274 -12.93 -19.75 -20.81
N ASP A 275 -12.32 -18.60 -21.09
CA ASP A 275 -12.46 -17.95 -22.40
C ASP A 275 -11.43 -16.81 -22.52
N ASP A 276 -10.43 -17.10 -23.35
CA ASP A 276 -9.88 -16.28 -24.41
C ASP A 276 -9.23 -14.91 -24.13
N GLU A 277 -7.95 -14.90 -24.49
CA GLU A 277 -7.23 -13.86 -25.25
C GLU A 277 -7.60 -12.39 -25.04
N ALA A 278 -6.62 -11.61 -24.57
CA ALA A 278 -5.94 -10.64 -25.45
C ALA A 278 -4.99 -9.71 -24.66
N GLU A 279 -3.90 -9.38 -25.37
CA GLU A 279 -3.07 -8.18 -25.24
C GLU A 279 -2.07 -8.09 -24.08
N GLU A 280 -0.90 -8.69 -24.37
CA GLU A 280 0.40 -8.20 -23.95
C GLU A 280 0.59 -6.71 -24.33
N THR A 281 0.35 -5.79 -23.40
CA THR A 281 0.95 -4.45 -23.49
C THR A 281 2.31 -4.45 -22.81
N SER A 282 3.32 -4.74 -23.62
CA SER A 282 4.73 -4.45 -23.37
C SER A 282 4.91 -2.96 -23.01
N LEU A 283 5.30 -2.70 -21.77
CA LEU A 283 5.79 -1.39 -21.32
C LEU A 283 7.28 -1.51 -21.02
N GLU A 284 8.07 -1.70 -22.06
CA GLU A 284 9.52 -1.65 -22.00
C GLU A 284 10.04 -0.64 -23.01
N SER A 285 10.26 0.59 -22.56
CA SER A 285 11.07 1.59 -23.26
C SER A 285 11.47 2.71 -22.30
N ARG A 286 12.42 2.43 -21.42
CA ARG A 286 13.29 3.44 -20.83
C ARG A 286 14.64 3.35 -21.53
N SER A 287 14.75 4.03 -22.67
CA SER A 287 16.04 4.33 -23.29
C SER A 287 16.68 5.49 -22.52
N THR A 288 17.80 5.20 -21.85
CA THR A 288 18.75 6.20 -21.38
C THR A 288 19.88 6.29 -22.39
N ASP A 289 19.80 7.26 -23.28
CA ASP A 289 20.93 7.71 -24.09
C ASP A 289 21.89 8.51 -23.18
N THR A 290 23.09 7.96 -23.00
CA THR A 290 24.27 8.72 -22.55
C THR A 290 25.36 8.53 -23.60
N ASP A 291 25.33 9.35 -24.64
CA ASP A 291 26.50 9.71 -25.43
C ASP A 291 27.23 10.84 -24.70
N GLY A 292 28.48 10.57 -24.31
CA GLY A 292 29.42 11.58 -23.85
C GLY A 292 30.80 11.23 -24.39
N SER A 293 31.10 11.69 -25.61
CA SER A 293 32.43 11.65 -26.21
C SER A 293 33.24 12.92 -25.90
N SER A 294 34.45 12.77 -25.37
CA SER A 294 35.72 13.45 -25.77
C SER A 294 36.85 12.98 -24.86
#